data_AF-A0A553ZT81-F1
#
_entry.id   AF-A0A553ZT81-F1
#
_cell.length_a   1.000
_cell.length_b   1.000
_cell.length_c   1.000
_cell.angle_alpha   90.00
_cell.angle_beta   90.00
_cell.angle_gamma   90.00
#
_symmetry.space_group_name_H-M   'P 1'
#
loop_
_entity.id
_entity.type
_entity.pdbx_description
1 polymer ?
#
loop_
_entity_poly.entity_id
_entity_poly.type
_entity_poly.pdbx_seq_one_letter_code
_entity_poly.pdbx_strand_id
1 'polypeptide(L)'
;MNINVAELLNGNYILLLFVVLALGLCLGKLRLGSIQLGNSIGVLVVSLLLGQQHFSINTDALNLGFMLFIFCVGVEAGPNFFSIFFRDGKNYVMLALVMVGSALVI
;
A
#
# COMPACT_ATOMS: atom_id res chain seq x y z
N MET A 1 -31.12 19.28 18.72
CA MET A 1 -29.78 18.69 18.84
C MET A 1 -29.40 18.13 17.47
N ASN A 2 -28.81 18.96 16.60
CA ASN A 2 -28.40 18.55 15.25
C ASN A 2 -26.96 18.09 15.35
N ILE A 3 -26.75 16.77 15.38
CA ILE A 3 -25.42 16.19 15.47
C ILE A 3 -24.78 16.38 14.10
N ASN A 4 -23.86 17.33 13.98
CA ASN A 4 -23.18 17.59 12.72
C ASN A 4 -22.10 16.51 12.53
N VAL A 5 -22.41 15.51 11.70
CA VAL A 5 -21.53 14.34 11.47
C VAL A 5 -20.16 14.76 10.95
N ALA A 6 -20.08 15.88 10.21
CA ALA A 6 -18.84 16.45 9.72
C ALA A 6 -17.91 16.91 10.85
N GLU A 7 -18.46 17.46 11.93
CA GLU A 7 -17.71 17.97 13.08
C GLU A 7 -17.17 16.83 13.95
N LEU A 8 -17.94 15.75 14.10
CA LEU A 8 -17.48 14.51 14.76
C LEU A 8 -16.34 13.82 14.00
N LEU A 9 -16.40 13.82 12.66
CA LEU A 9 -15.35 13.24 11.81
C LEU A 9 -14.05 14.06 11.87
N ASN A 10 -14.15 15.39 11.99
CA ASN A 10 -12.98 16.26 12.11
C ASN A 10 -12.32 16.13 13.50
N GLY A 11 -13.13 15.97 14.55
CA GLY A 11 -12.62 15.81 15.92
C GLY A 11 -11.94 14.47 16.22
N ASN A 12 -12.16 13.43 15.40
CA ASN A 12 -11.64 12.08 15.65
C ASN A 12 -11.08 11.41 14.38
N TYR A 13 -9.76 11.52 14.19
CA TYR A 13 -9.05 10.94 13.05
C TYR A 13 -9.17 9.40 12.95
N ILE A 14 -9.32 8.68 14.08
CA ILE A 14 -9.61 7.23 14.08
C ILE A 14 -10.93 6.93 13.35
N LEU A 15 -11.98 7.71 13.63
CA LEU A 15 -13.29 7.48 13.03
C LEU A 15 -13.26 7.78 11.54
N LEU A 16 -12.59 8.87 11.16
CA LEU A 16 -12.36 9.20 9.74
C LEU A 16 -11.65 8.06 9.00
N LEU A 17 -10.60 7.49 9.60
CA LEU A 17 -9.83 6.39 9.03
C LEU A 17 -10.71 5.13 8.85
N PHE A 18 -11.54 4.79 9.83
CA PHE A 18 -12.50 3.68 9.71
C PHE A 18 -13.54 3.91 8.61
N VAL A 19 -14.05 5.14 8.45
CA VAL A 19 -15.00 5.50 7.39
C VAL A 19 -14.35 5.37 6.01
N VAL A 20 -13.13 5.89 5.85
CA VAL A 20 -12.36 5.77 4.60
C VAL A 20 -12.14 4.30 4.24
N LEU A 21 -11.75 3.47 5.21
CA LEU A 21 -11.58 2.03 4.98
C LEU A 21 -12.90 1.34 4.66
N ALA A 22 -13.98 1.59 5.41
CA ALA A 22 -15.27 0.95 5.20
C ALA A 22 -15.83 1.26 3.81
N LEU A 23 -15.86 2.55 3.42
CA LEU A 23 -16.32 2.99 2.11
C LEU A 23 -15.37 2.51 1.01
N GLY A 24 -14.06 2.60 1.23
CA GLY A 24 -13.04 2.19 0.26
C GLY A 24 -13.06 0.70 -0.04
N LEU A 25 -13.19 -0.14 0.98
CA LEU A 25 -13.30 -1.59 0.82
C LEU A 25 -14.64 -1.97 0.18
N CYS A 26 -15.73 -1.27 0.51
CA CYS A 26 -17.03 -1.45 -0.15
C CYS A 26 -16.96 -1.11 -1.65
N LEU A 27 -16.38 0.05 -1.98
CA LEU A 27 -16.14 0.48 -3.36
C LEU A 27 -15.16 -0.44 -4.11
N GLY A 28 -14.14 -0.97 -3.44
CA GLY A 28 -13.20 -1.91 -4.05
C GLY A 28 -13.84 -3.26 -4.42
N LYS A 29 -14.95 -3.62 -3.75
CA LYS A 29 -15.71 -4.83 -4.05
C LYS A 29 -16.74 -4.63 -5.17
N LEU A 30 -17.10 -3.39 -5.51
CA LEU A 30 -17.97 -3.09 -6.65
C LEU A 30 -17.31 -3.59 -7.94
N ARG A 31 -18.07 -4.37 -8.70
CA ARG A 31 -17.68 -4.89 -10.01
C ARG A 31 -18.39 -4.09 -11.08
N LEU A 32 -17.64 -3.44 -11.95
CA LEU A 32 -18.17 -2.79 -13.15
C LEU A 32 -17.93 -3.74 -14.33
N GLY A 33 -18.92 -4.60 -14.60
CA GLY A 33 -18.80 -5.62 -15.65
C GLY A 33 -17.85 -6.76 -15.26
N SER A 34 -16.86 -7.06 -16.11
CA SER A 34 -15.86 -8.11 -15.89
C SER A 34 -14.67 -7.67 -15.03
N ILE A 35 -14.55 -6.37 -14.72
CA ILE A 35 -13.40 -5.79 -14.04
C ILE A 35 -13.78 -5.44 -12.60
N GLN A 36 -13.00 -5.94 -11.64
CA GLN A 36 -13.10 -5.56 -10.24
C GLN A 36 -12.05 -4.47 -9.96
N LEU A 37 -12.48 -3.34 -9.37
CA LEU A 37 -11.55 -2.25 -9.03
C LEU A 37 -10.46 -2.71 -8.07
N GLY A 38 -10.79 -3.65 -7.18
CA GLY A 38 -9.85 -4.15 -6.18
C GLY A 38 -9.84 -3.27 -4.93
N ASN A 39 -9.56 -3.92 -3.79
CA ASN A 39 -9.64 -3.28 -2.47
C ASN A 39 -8.70 -2.08 -2.32
N SER A 40 -7.47 -2.14 -2.84
CA SER A 40 -6.50 -1.05 -2.73
C SER A 40 -6.92 0.21 -3.53
N ILE A 41 -7.40 0.03 -4.76
CA ILE A 41 -7.85 1.13 -5.61
C ILE A 41 -9.10 1.79 -5.03
N GLY A 42 -10.05 0.99 -4.51
CA GLY A 42 -11.25 1.51 -3.85
C GLY A 42 -10.93 2.40 -2.65
N VAL A 43 -10.00 1.97 -1.78
CA VAL A 43 -9.55 2.77 -0.64
C VAL A 43 -8.83 4.04 -1.09
N LEU A 44 -8.00 3.97 -2.14
CA LEU A 44 -7.28 5.14 -2.67
C LEU A 44 -8.23 6.20 -3.26
N VAL A 45 -9.26 5.79 -4.00
CA VAL A 45 -10.25 6.71 -4.56
C VAL A 45 -11.05 7.41 -3.46
N VAL A 46 -11.51 6.66 -2.45
CA VAL A 46 -12.26 7.22 -1.32
C VAL A 46 -11.40 8.18 -0.51
N SER A 47 -10.17 7.81 -0.18
CA SER A 47 -9.26 8.67 0.58
C SER A 47 -8.94 9.96 -0.20
N LEU A 48 -8.78 9.90 -1.52
CA LEU A 48 -8.60 11.10 -2.35
C LEU A 48 -9.84 12.01 -2.32
N LEU A 49 -11.04 11.45 -2.49
CA LEU A 49 -12.31 12.20 -2.46
C LEU A 49 -12.53 12.91 -1.12
N LEU A 50 -12.32 12.21 0.00
CA LEU A 50 -12.44 12.79 1.34
C LEU A 50 -11.33 13.81 1.62
N GLY A 51 -10.12 13.59 1.09
CA GLY A 51 -9.02 14.54 1.18
C GLY A 51 -9.32 15.88 0.49
N GLN A 52 -9.99 15.86 -0.68
CA GLN A 52 -10.40 17.09 -1.38
C GLN A 52 -11.44 17.90 -0.58
N GLN A 53 -12.20 17.25 0.29
CA GLN A 53 -13.18 17.88 1.20
C GLN A 53 -12.54 18.46 2.49
N HIS A 54 -11.20 18.57 2.55
CA HIS A 54 -10.44 19.12 3.68
C HIS A 54 -10.50 18.29 4.97
N PHE A 55 -10.87 17.01 4.87
CA PHE A 55 -10.69 16.09 5.99
C PHE A 55 -9.20 15.74 6.15
N SER A 56 -8.62 16.20 7.25
CA SER A 56 -7.22 15.94 7.59
C SER A 56 -7.12 14.75 8.55
N ILE A 57 -6.23 13.81 8.22
CA ILE A 57 -5.79 12.76 9.15
C ILE A 57 -4.49 13.23 9.79
N ASN A 58 -4.35 13.01 11.10
CA ASN A 58 -3.12 13.31 11.82
C ASN A 58 -1.94 12.49 11.26
N THR A 59 -0.77 13.12 11.11
CA THR A 59 0.49 12.52 10.66
C THR A 59 0.87 11.24 11.41
N ASP A 60 0.50 11.11 12.69
CA ASP A 60 0.77 9.90 13.48
C ASP A 60 0.08 8.65 12.92
N ALA A 61 -1.16 8.80 12.46
CA ALA A 61 -1.91 7.69 11.86
C ALA A 61 -1.34 7.28 10.49
N LEU A 62 -0.84 8.25 9.71
CA LEU A 62 -0.12 7.98 8.46
C LEU A 62 1.16 7.17 8.73
N ASN A 63 1.94 7.57 9.74
CA ASN A 63 3.17 6.86 10.13
C ASN A 63 2.87 5.42 10.56
N LEU A 64 1.83 5.19 11.36
CA LEU A 64 1.43 3.82 11.73
C LEU A 64 1.02 2.99 10.53
N GLY A 65 0.21 3.55 9.61
CA GLY A 65 -0.19 2.85 8.39
C GLY A 65 1.00 2.49 7.50
N PHE A 66 1.95 3.41 7.35
CA PHE A 66 3.17 3.19 6.57
C PHE A 66 4.10 2.15 7.22
N MET A 67 4.27 2.20 8.55
CA MET A 67 5.05 1.21 9.30
C MET A 67 4.46 -0.19 9.15
N LEU A 68 3.13 -0.34 9.29
CA LEU A 68 2.44 -1.62 9.09
C LEU A 68 2.57 -2.11 7.64
N PHE A 69 2.48 -1.20 6.66
CA PHE A 69 2.67 -1.54 5.25
C PHE A 69 4.08 -2.08 4.97
N ILE A 70 5.13 -1.36 5.39
CA ILE A 70 6.52 -1.82 5.22
C ILE A 70 6.76 -3.13 5.97
N PHE A 71 6.19 -3.30 7.17
CA PHE A 71 6.32 -4.54 7.93
C PHE A 71 5.70 -5.73 7.18
N CYS A 72 4.45 -5.62 6.72
CA CYS A 72 3.78 -6.68 5.97
C CYS A 72 4.53 -7.00 4.66
N VAL A 73 4.89 -5.98 3.87
CA VAL A 73 5.65 -6.16 2.63
C VAL A 73 7.02 -6.78 2.91
N GLY A 74 7.71 -6.37 3.97
CA GLY A 74 9.01 -6.91 4.36
C GLY A 74 8.93 -8.38 4.79
N VAL A 75 7.90 -8.76 5.54
CA VAL A 75 7.68 -10.15 5.97
C VAL A 75 7.31 -11.05 4.79
N GLU A 76 6.53 -10.57 3.83
CA GLU A 76 6.15 -11.33 2.63
C GLU A 76 7.30 -11.43 1.61
N ALA A 77 7.99 -10.31 1.37
CA ALA A 77 9.11 -10.24 0.45
C ALA A 77 10.37 -10.91 0.99
N GLY A 78 10.59 -10.93 2.31
CA GLY A 78 11.76 -11.53 2.95
C GLY A 78 12.04 -12.96 2.51
N PRO A 79 11.19 -13.95 2.83
CA PRO A 79 11.40 -15.34 2.46
C PRO A 79 11.43 -15.54 0.93
N ASN A 80 10.61 -14.79 0.19
CA ASN A 80 10.59 -14.86 -1.28
C ASN A 80 11.94 -14.43 -1.86
N PHE A 81 12.46 -13.28 -1.44
CA PHE A 81 13.77 -12.77 -1.83
C PHE A 81 14.90 -13.73 -1.46
N PHE A 82 14.94 -14.23 -0.22
CA PHE A 82 15.97 -15.18 0.20
C PHE A 82 15.87 -16.51 -0.56
N SER A 83 14.67 -17.02 -0.84
CA SER A 83 14.50 -18.27 -1.59
C SER A 83 15.01 -18.15 -3.04
N ILE A 84 14.72 -17.03 -3.70
CA ILE A 84 15.17 -16.74 -5.07
C ILE A 84 16.68 -16.45 -5.06
N PHE A 85 17.18 -15.71 -4.07
CA PHE A 85 18.60 -15.41 -3.93
C PHE A 85 19.43 -16.68 -3.69
N PHE A 86 18.96 -17.63 -2.87
CA PHE A 86 19.70 -18.88 -2.68
C PHE A 86 19.59 -19.83 -3.87
N ARG A 87 18.42 -19.90 -4.53
CA ARG A 87 18.22 -20.76 -5.70
C ARG A 87 18.94 -20.24 -6.94
N ASP A 88 18.71 -18.98 -7.26
CA ASP A 88 19.11 -18.36 -8.52
C ASP A 88 20.30 -17.40 -8.35
N GLY A 89 20.63 -16.98 -7.12
CA GLY A 89 21.73 -16.03 -6.86
C GLY A 89 23.10 -16.55 -7.29
N LYS A 90 23.39 -17.85 -7.21
CA LYS A 90 24.64 -18.40 -7.76
C LYS A 90 24.73 -18.18 -9.28
N ASN A 91 23.62 -18.38 -9.99
CA ASN A 91 23.56 -18.15 -11.44
C ASN A 91 23.68 -16.66 -11.76
N TYR A 92 23.03 -15.78 -11.00
CA TYR A 92 23.14 -14.33 -11.18
C TYR A 92 24.55 -13.81 -10.89
N VAL A 93 25.23 -14.29 -9.85
CA VAL A 93 26.62 -13.93 -9.54
C VAL A 93 27.55 -14.41 -10.65
N MET A 94 27.35 -15.63 -11.16
CA MET A 94 28.15 -16.16 -12.28
C MET A 94 27.95 -15.32 -13.55
N LEU A 95 26.71 -14.96 -13.90
CA LEU A 95 26.41 -14.09 -15.04
C LEU A 95 27.04 -12.70 -14.88
N ALA A 96 26.98 -12.12 -13.67
CA ALA A 96 27.63 -10.85 -13.37
C ALA A 96 29.16 -10.92 -13.55
N LEU A 97 29.79 -11.99 -13.06
CA LEU A 97 31.23 -12.23 -13.24
C LEU A 97 31.63 -12.38 -14.70
N VAL A 98 30.85 -13.14 -15.49
CA VAL A 98 31.09 -13.30 -16.93
C VAL A 98 30.95 -11.97 -17.66
N MET A 99 29.92 -11.17 -17.35
CA MET A 99 29.73 -9.84 -17.90
C MET A 99 30.94 -8.94 -17.62
N VAL A 100 31.34 -8.82 -16.34
CA VAL A 100 32.49 -8.00 -15.95
C VAL A 100 33.79 -8.51 -16.58
N GLY A 101 33.99 -9.83 -16.62
CA GLY A 101 35.16 -10.45 -17.24
C GLY A 101 35.24 -10.17 -18.74
N SER A 102 34.14 -10.30 -19.47
CA SER A 102 34.09 -10.00 -20.90
C SER A 102 34.36 -8.52 -21.21
N ALA A 103 33.84 -7.61 -20.37
CA ALA A 103 34.07 -6.17 -20.50
C ALA A 103 35.52 -5.74 -20.19
N LEU A 104 36.27 -6.55 -19.45
CA LEU A 104 37.68 -6.28 -19.12
C LEU A 104 38.65 -6.84 -20.17
N VAL A 105 38.22 -7.87 -20.92
CA VAL A 105 39.03 -8.55 -21.95
C VAL A 105 38.91 -7.86 -23.32
N ILE A 106 37.77 -7.22 -23.59
CA ILE A 106 37.56 -6.32 -24.73
C ILE A 106 38.16 -4.94 -24.42
#